data_AF-A0A4Q3CQC9-F1
#
_entry.id   AF-A0A4Q3CQC9-F1
#
_cell.length_a   1.000
_cell.length_b   1.000
_cell.length_c   1.000
_cell.angle_alpha   90.00
_cell.angle_beta   90.00
_cell.angle_gamma   90.00
#
_symmetry.space_group_name_H-M   'P 1'
#
loop_
_entity.id
_entity.type
_entity.pdbx_description
1 polymer ?
#
loop_
_entity_poly.entity_id
_entity_poly.type
_entity_poly.pdbx_seq_one_letter_code
_entity_poly.pdbx_strand_id
1 'polypeptide(L)'
;METQHNTLFVAFASQKGGVGKSTFTSLVASAMHYRLGYNVAVFDCDFPQYSLVQMRARDMKTVMENEAFKKMAHRQFTALNKKAYPILQQKAETVLEAAQEFIASWSQYSIGSMVILHHISIAGNLLAALKPWEGDSACSFIPGKVASAFSFCAAVHPA
;
A
#
# COMPACT_ATOMS: atom_id res chain seq x y z
N MET A 1 -22.74 17.69 -8.82
CA MET A 1 -22.40 16.29 -9.12
C MET A 1 -21.58 15.80 -7.95
N GLU A 2 -22.19 15.11 -7.00
CA GLU A 2 -21.47 14.57 -5.84
C GLU A 2 -20.53 13.48 -6.35
N THR A 3 -19.23 13.72 -6.30
CA THR A 3 -18.23 12.69 -6.58
C THR A 3 -18.23 11.73 -5.40
N GLN A 4 -18.88 10.57 -5.54
CA GLN A 4 -18.67 9.46 -4.62
C GLN A 4 -17.18 9.10 -4.65
N HIS A 5 -16.48 9.39 -3.55
CA HIS A 5 -15.07 9.06 -3.40
C HIS A 5 -14.95 7.60 -2.97
N ASN A 6 -15.09 6.66 -3.93
CA ASN A 6 -14.82 5.26 -3.64
C ASN A 6 -13.35 5.07 -3.29
N THR A 7 -13.10 4.32 -2.23
CA THR A 7 -11.75 3.93 -1.87
C THR A 7 -11.20 2.97 -2.93
N LEU A 8 -9.97 3.18 -3.37
CA LEU A 8 -9.30 2.28 -4.30
C LEU A 8 -8.43 1.30 -3.55
N PHE A 9 -8.64 0.00 -3.76
CA PHE A 9 -7.73 -1.01 -3.27
C PHE A 9 -6.71 -1.38 -4.35
N VAL A 10 -5.43 -1.44 -4.01
CA VAL A 10 -4.31 -1.77 -4.91
C VAL A 10 -3.50 -2.90 -4.32
N ALA A 11 -3.39 -4.05 -4.99
CA ALA A 11 -2.51 -5.13 -4.52
C ALA A 11 -1.18 -5.14 -5.29
N PHE A 12 -0.06 -5.42 -4.62
CA PHE A 12 1.23 -5.64 -5.27
C PHE A 12 1.80 -6.98 -4.87
N ALA A 13 1.78 -7.94 -5.81
CA ALA A 13 2.20 -9.32 -5.56
C ALA A 13 3.12 -9.87 -6.66
N SER A 14 3.98 -10.85 -6.32
CA SER A 14 4.80 -11.59 -7.28
C SER A 14 5.09 -13.01 -6.80
N GLN A 15 5.49 -13.89 -7.71
CA GLN A 15 5.93 -15.25 -7.41
C GLN A 15 7.37 -15.31 -6.85
N LYS A 16 8.20 -14.29 -7.11
CA LYS A 16 9.62 -14.27 -6.73
C LYS A 16 9.92 -13.20 -5.68
N GLY A 17 10.75 -13.55 -4.69
CA GLY A 17 11.40 -12.60 -3.79
C GLY A 17 12.41 -11.72 -4.52
N GLY A 18 12.73 -10.54 -3.98
CA GLY A 18 13.82 -9.69 -4.50
C GLY A 18 13.49 -8.86 -5.75
N VAL A 19 12.30 -8.96 -6.33
CA VAL A 19 11.85 -8.19 -7.52
C VAL A 19 11.49 -6.73 -7.23
N GLY A 20 11.88 -6.17 -6.09
CA GLY A 20 11.66 -4.75 -5.80
C GLY A 20 10.22 -4.31 -5.48
N LYS A 21 9.31 -5.22 -5.11
CA LYS A 21 7.91 -4.86 -4.76
C LYS A 21 7.82 -3.86 -3.63
N SER A 22 8.63 -4.00 -2.57
CA SER A 22 8.58 -3.11 -1.41
C SER A 22 9.03 -1.71 -1.80
N THR A 23 10.06 -1.61 -2.65
CA THR A 23 10.49 -0.35 -3.27
C THR A 23 9.36 0.26 -4.10
N PHE A 24 8.77 -0.50 -5.01
CA PHE A 24 7.68 -0.01 -5.86
C PHE A 24 6.46 0.43 -5.05
N THR A 25 6.06 -0.37 -4.05
CA THR A 25 4.97 -0.07 -3.13
C THR A 25 5.23 1.24 -2.38
N SER A 26 6.44 1.43 -1.86
CA SER A 26 6.82 2.66 -1.15
C SER A 26 6.78 3.89 -2.06
N LEU A 27 7.24 3.75 -3.31
CA LEU A 27 7.21 4.83 -4.30
C LEU A 27 5.77 5.20 -4.69
N VAL A 28 4.93 4.22 -5.00
CA VAL A 28 3.52 4.47 -5.36
C VAL A 28 2.76 5.07 -4.17
N ALA A 29 2.89 4.48 -2.98
CA ALA A 29 2.24 5.00 -1.77
C ALA A 29 2.65 6.46 -1.50
N SER A 30 3.95 6.76 -1.58
CA SER A 30 4.47 8.12 -1.35
C SER A 30 4.03 9.11 -2.43
N ALA A 31 4.03 8.71 -3.70
CA ALA A 31 3.59 9.57 -4.79
C ALA A 31 2.09 9.89 -4.69
N MET A 32 1.25 8.88 -4.45
CA MET A 32 -0.18 9.07 -4.29
C MET A 32 -0.50 9.92 -3.04
N HIS A 33 0.19 9.66 -1.92
CA HIS A 33 -0.09 10.33 -0.66
C HIS A 33 0.41 11.77 -0.61
N TYR A 34 1.70 11.99 -0.88
CA TYR A 34 2.36 13.28 -0.68
C TYR A 34 2.32 14.19 -1.91
N ARG A 35 2.32 13.62 -3.13
CA ARG A 35 2.29 14.41 -4.37
C ARG A 35 0.87 14.64 -4.88
N LEU A 36 0.02 13.62 -4.83
CA LEU A 36 -1.33 13.68 -5.42
C LEU A 36 -2.44 13.89 -4.38
N GLY A 37 -2.11 13.91 -3.09
CA GLY A 37 -3.05 14.31 -2.05
C GLY A 37 -4.02 13.22 -1.58
N TYR A 38 -3.92 11.98 -2.07
CA TYR A 38 -4.79 10.86 -1.63
C TYR A 38 -4.52 10.46 -0.17
N ASN A 39 -5.55 10.05 0.56
CA ASN A 39 -5.33 9.34 1.83
C ASN A 39 -4.88 7.92 1.49
N VAL A 40 -3.71 7.50 1.97
CA VAL A 40 -3.14 6.19 1.63
C VAL A 40 -2.89 5.41 2.90
N ALA A 41 -3.23 4.12 2.89
CA ALA A 41 -2.82 3.17 3.91
C ALA A 41 -2.18 1.97 3.24
N VAL A 42 -1.11 1.45 3.82
CA VAL A 42 -0.44 0.25 3.31
C VAL A 42 -0.60 -0.87 4.32
N PHE A 43 -1.12 -2.00 3.88
CA PHE A 43 -1.11 -3.25 4.63
C PHE A 43 0.06 -4.10 4.15
N ASP A 44 1.01 -4.32 5.04
CA ASP A 44 2.16 -5.18 4.82
C ASP A 44 1.80 -6.61 5.24
N CYS A 45 1.53 -7.44 4.24
CA CYS A 45 1.14 -8.83 4.40
C CYS A 45 2.29 -9.81 4.14
N ASP A 46 3.52 -9.30 4.04
CA ASP A 46 4.72 -10.04 3.69
C ASP A 46 5.22 -10.95 4.84
N PHE A 47 4.40 -11.85 5.37
CA PHE A 47 4.84 -12.76 6.43
C PHE A 47 5.88 -13.76 5.89
N PRO A 48 6.99 -14.02 6.62
CA PRO A 48 7.39 -13.43 7.91
C PRO A 48 8.26 -12.17 7.83
N GLN A 49 8.61 -11.69 6.63
CA GLN A 49 9.57 -10.59 6.44
C GLN A 49 9.04 -9.21 6.86
N TYR A 50 7.78 -8.87 6.57
CA TYR A 50 7.15 -7.57 6.80
C TYR A 50 8.07 -6.41 6.41
N SER A 51 8.58 -6.48 5.18
CA SER A 51 9.69 -5.65 4.71
C SER A 51 9.42 -4.14 4.81
N LEU A 52 8.18 -3.68 4.63
CA LEU A 52 7.82 -2.27 4.71
C LEU A 52 7.67 -1.80 6.15
N VAL A 53 7.06 -2.60 7.02
CA VAL A 53 6.95 -2.30 8.45
C VAL A 53 8.34 -2.19 9.06
N GLN A 54 9.22 -3.15 8.78
CA GLN A 54 10.59 -3.13 9.27
C GLN A 54 11.39 -1.95 8.71
N MET A 55 11.21 -1.62 7.43
CA MET A 55 11.85 -0.44 6.82
C MET A 55 11.41 0.84 7.53
N ARG A 56 10.10 1.04 7.72
CA ARG A 56 9.56 2.20 8.42
C ARG A 56 10.05 2.31 9.86
N ALA A 57 10.14 1.19 10.58
CA ALA A 57 10.65 1.17 11.95
C ALA A 57 12.12 1.60 12.02
N ARG A 58 12.97 1.11 11.11
CA ARG A 58 14.37 1.53 11.01
C ARG A 58 14.50 3.01 10.65
N ASP A 59 13.77 3.47 9.64
CA ASP A 59 13.79 4.88 9.21
C ASP A 59 13.35 5.80 10.36
N MET A 60 12.28 5.44 11.07
CA MET A 60 11.79 6.20 12.21
C MET A 60 12.83 6.26 13.32
N LYS A 61 13.48 5.14 13.64
CA LYS A 61 14.55 5.10 14.63
C LYS A 61 15.68 6.06 14.24
N THR A 62 16.15 5.99 13.00
CA THR A 62 17.21 6.87 12.48
C THR A 62 16.80 8.35 12.52
N VAL A 63 15.56 8.69 12.16
CA VAL A 63 15.04 10.05 12.27
C VAL A 63 15.00 10.51 13.72
N MET A 64 14.54 9.66 14.64
CA MET A 64 14.39 10.00 16.06
C MET A 64 15.71 10.07 16.84
N GLU A 65 16.77 9.45 16.34
CA GLU A 65 18.10 9.49 16.95
C GLU A 65 18.98 10.63 16.41
N ASN A 66 18.59 11.28 15.30
CA ASN A 66 19.38 12.33 14.66
C ASN A 66 18.61 13.66 14.55
N GLU A 67 19.09 14.69 15.26
CA GLU A 67 18.46 16.01 15.30
C GLU A 67 18.33 16.71 13.93
N ALA A 68 19.29 16.52 13.03
CA ALA A 68 19.19 17.06 11.68
C ALA A 68 18.04 16.40 10.90
N PHE A 69 17.88 15.08 11.04
CA PHE A 69 16.78 14.35 10.42
C PHE A 69 15.42 14.70 11.02
N LYS A 70 15.32 14.90 12.35
CA LYS A 70 14.08 15.41 12.98
C LYS A 70 13.66 16.75 12.40
N LYS A 71 14.60 17.70 12.28
CA LYS A 71 14.32 19.03 11.71
C LYS A 71 13.85 18.94 10.26
N MET A 72 14.47 18.08 9.45
CA MET A 72 14.04 17.86 8.07
C MET A 72 12.65 17.23 7.99
N ALA A 73 12.38 16.18 8.78
CA ALA A 73 11.07 15.53 8.83
C ALA A 73 9.97 16.50 9.30
N HIS A 74 10.24 17.30 10.35
CA HIS A 74 9.31 18.32 10.82
C HIS A 74 8.99 19.36 9.74
N ARG A 75 10.01 19.91 9.08
CA ARG A 75 9.82 20.86 7.97
C ARG A 75 8.99 20.25 6.85
N GLN A 76 9.26 18.99 6.48
CA GLN A 76 8.54 18.29 5.44
C GLN A 76 7.05 18.11 5.80
N PHE A 77 6.73 17.60 6.98
CA PHE A 77 5.33 17.38 7.40
C PHE A 77 4.57 18.68 7.60
N THR A 78 5.22 19.73 8.10
CA THR A 78 4.63 21.07 8.21
C THR A 78 4.38 21.69 6.84
N ALA A 79 5.32 21.59 5.90
CA ALA A 79 5.16 22.15 4.55
C ALA A 79 4.09 21.42 3.72
N LEU A 80 3.99 20.10 3.86
CA LEU A 80 2.97 19.29 3.18
C LEU A 80 1.59 19.38 3.86
N ASN A 81 1.53 19.87 5.10
CA ASN A 81 0.35 19.83 5.96
C ASN A 81 -0.33 18.45 5.97
N LYS A 82 0.47 17.39 6.00
CA LYS A 82 -0.01 16.02 5.85
C LYS A 82 0.87 15.06 6.62
N LYS A 83 0.26 14.18 7.41
CA LYS A 83 0.97 13.16 8.20
C LYS A 83 1.50 12.06 7.30
N ALA A 84 2.42 11.24 7.82
CA ALA A 84 2.85 10.05 7.10
C ALA A 84 1.71 9.03 6.95
N TYR A 85 1.64 8.36 5.80
CA TYR A 85 0.70 7.26 5.62
C TYR A 85 1.04 6.10 6.57
N PRO A 86 0.02 5.45 7.17
CA PRO A 86 0.22 4.28 8.00
C PRO A 86 0.68 3.07 7.18
N ILE A 87 1.55 2.27 7.79
CA ILE A 87 1.92 0.94 7.31
C ILE A 87 1.53 -0.04 8.43
N LEU A 88 0.58 -0.91 8.14
CA LEU A 88 -0.03 -1.83 9.09
C LEU A 88 0.43 -3.25 8.78
N GLN A 89 0.99 -3.93 9.76
CA GLN A 89 1.29 -5.35 9.65
C GLN A 89 -0.02 -6.13 9.67
N GLN A 90 -0.25 -7.01 8.70
CA GLN A 90 -1.42 -7.89 8.66
C GLN A 90 -1.08 -9.26 8.08
N LYS A 91 -1.92 -10.26 8.34
CA LYS A 91 -1.83 -11.54 7.64
C LYS A 91 -2.61 -11.47 6.33
N ALA A 92 -2.17 -12.21 5.32
CA ALA A 92 -2.84 -12.23 4.02
C ALA A 92 -4.29 -12.73 4.12
N GLU A 93 -4.59 -13.62 5.07
CA GLU A 93 -5.91 -14.20 5.27
C GLU A 93 -6.94 -13.20 5.81
N THR A 94 -6.50 -12.23 6.64
CA THR A 94 -7.39 -11.29 7.35
C THR A 94 -7.32 -9.87 6.79
N VAL A 95 -6.48 -9.63 5.78
CA VAL A 95 -6.18 -8.28 5.32
C VAL A 95 -7.38 -7.54 4.75
N LEU A 96 -8.28 -8.24 4.05
CA LEU A 96 -9.46 -7.60 3.45
C LEU A 96 -10.43 -7.08 4.50
N GLU A 97 -10.72 -7.90 5.52
CA GLU A 97 -11.56 -7.50 6.65
C GLU A 97 -10.92 -6.33 7.41
N ALA A 98 -9.64 -6.45 7.77
CA ALA A 98 -8.90 -5.39 8.45
C ALA A 98 -8.87 -4.07 7.63
N ALA A 99 -8.76 -4.17 6.30
CA ALA A 99 -8.79 -3.01 5.43
C ALA A 99 -10.17 -2.35 5.35
N GLN A 100 -11.25 -3.14 5.31
CA GLN A 100 -12.62 -2.63 5.33
C GLN A 100 -12.94 -1.93 6.66
N GLU A 101 -12.57 -2.54 7.79
CA GLU A 101 -12.69 -1.92 9.12
C GLU A 101 -11.91 -0.60 9.19
N PHE A 102 -10.69 -0.59 8.64
CA PHE A 102 -9.85 0.59 8.61
C PHE A 102 -10.46 1.71 7.75
N ILE A 103 -11.07 1.39 6.61
CA ILE A 103 -11.78 2.37 5.76
C ILE A 103 -13.00 2.95 6.48
N ALA A 104 -13.74 2.15 7.25
CA ALA A 104 -14.89 2.66 8.01
C ALA A 104 -14.47 3.78 8.99
N SER A 105 -13.24 3.72 9.52
CA SER A 105 -12.66 4.78 10.36
C SER A 105 -12.32 6.07 9.59
N TRP A 106 -12.24 6.03 8.26
CA TRP A 106 -11.92 7.17 7.40
C TRP A 106 -13.15 7.90 6.84
N SER A 107 -14.37 7.43 7.14
CA SER A 107 -15.64 7.89 6.58
C SER A 107 -15.98 9.39 6.76
N GLN A 108 -15.12 10.18 7.40
CA GLN A 108 -15.27 11.64 7.56
C GLN A 108 -14.51 12.49 6.51
N TYR A 109 -13.71 11.92 5.60
CA TYR A 109 -12.83 12.71 4.71
C TYR A 109 -13.35 12.87 3.27
N SER A 110 -13.41 14.12 2.79
CA SER A 110 -13.87 14.51 1.45
C SER A 110 -12.88 14.23 0.30
N ILE A 111 -11.78 13.49 0.51
CA ILE A 111 -10.76 13.21 -0.50
C ILE A 111 -10.64 11.69 -0.71
N GLY A 112 -10.41 11.29 -1.96
CA GLY A 112 -10.20 9.89 -2.36
C GLY A 112 -9.20 9.15 -1.46
N SER A 113 -9.59 7.94 -1.06
CA SER A 113 -8.82 7.07 -0.19
C SER A 113 -8.26 5.89 -0.98
N MET A 114 -7.09 5.40 -0.62
CA MET A 114 -6.43 4.28 -1.28
C MET A 114 -5.82 3.33 -0.25
N VAL A 115 -6.12 2.05 -0.38
CA VAL A 115 -5.55 0.98 0.43
C VAL A 115 -4.62 0.14 -0.44
N ILE A 116 -3.36 0.04 -0.06
CA ILE A 116 -2.38 -0.78 -0.78
C ILE A 116 -2.09 -2.05 0.01
N LEU A 117 -2.25 -3.21 -0.61
CA LEU A 117 -1.93 -4.52 -0.06
C LEU A 117 -0.58 -4.98 -0.61
N HIS A 118 0.42 -5.14 0.27
CA HIS A 118 1.77 -5.52 -0.09
C HIS A 118 2.06 -6.99 0.24
N HIS A 119 2.54 -7.78 -0.73
CA HIS A 119 2.84 -9.20 -0.51
C HIS A 119 3.99 -9.74 -1.37
N ILE A 120 4.93 -10.49 -0.79
CA ILE A 120 6.10 -10.99 -1.54
C ILE A 120 5.85 -12.31 -2.26
N SER A 121 4.95 -13.18 -1.79
CA SER A 121 4.82 -14.52 -2.34
C SER A 121 3.39 -14.84 -2.71
N ILE A 122 3.07 -15.05 -3.98
CA ILE A 122 1.76 -15.63 -4.35
C ILE A 122 1.72 -17.10 -3.91
N ALA A 123 1.65 -17.36 -2.61
CA ALA A 123 1.36 -18.66 -2.06
C ALA A 123 -0.15 -18.70 -1.81
N GLY A 124 -0.92 -19.02 -2.85
CA GLY A 124 -2.36 -19.38 -2.82
C GLY A 124 -3.36 -18.40 -2.19
N ASN A 125 -3.15 -18.02 -0.94
CA ASN A 125 -4.10 -17.39 -0.03
C ASN A 125 -4.43 -15.94 -0.41
N LEU A 126 -3.45 -15.11 -0.80
CA LEU A 126 -3.74 -13.73 -1.21
C LEU A 126 -4.50 -13.68 -2.54
N LEU A 127 -4.14 -14.54 -3.50
CA LEU A 127 -4.84 -14.60 -4.77
C LEU A 127 -6.27 -15.14 -4.57
N ALA A 128 -6.46 -16.11 -3.67
CA ALA A 128 -7.78 -16.55 -3.22
C ALA A 128 -8.58 -15.45 -2.51
N ALA A 129 -7.95 -14.63 -1.67
CA ALA A 129 -8.58 -13.48 -1.02
C ALA A 129 -9.00 -12.43 -2.06
N LEU A 130 -8.19 -12.23 -3.11
CA LEU A 130 -8.47 -11.29 -4.21
C LEU A 130 -9.36 -11.88 -5.32
N LYS A 131 -9.72 -13.18 -5.29
CA LYS A 131 -10.63 -13.79 -6.27
C LYS A 131 -11.98 -13.08 -6.41
N PRO A 132 -12.63 -12.58 -5.34
CA PRO A 132 -13.84 -11.78 -5.47
C PRO A 132 -13.66 -10.54 -6.35
N TRP A 133 -12.43 -10.09 -6.58
CA TRP A 133 -12.08 -8.90 -7.36
C TRP A 133 -11.62 -9.22 -8.80
N GLU A 134 -11.56 -10.49 -9.20
CA GLU A 134 -11.20 -10.89 -10.57
C GLU A 134 -12.29 -10.60 -11.62
N GLY A 135 -13.53 -10.28 -11.19
CA GLY A 135 -14.69 -10.05 -12.07
C GLY A 135 -15.00 -8.58 -12.41
N ASP A 136 -14.44 -7.63 -11.67
CA ASP A 136 -14.76 -6.21 -11.84
C ASP A 136 -13.74 -5.53 -12.77
N SER A 137 -14.26 -4.68 -13.66
CA SER A 137 -13.68 -4.29 -14.96
C SER A 137 -12.35 -3.51 -14.94
N ALA A 138 -11.71 -3.38 -13.77
CA ALA A 138 -10.44 -2.70 -13.54
C ALA A 138 -9.30 -3.64 -13.05
N CYS A 139 -9.54 -4.96 -13.01
CA CYS A 139 -8.48 -5.94 -12.78
C CYS A 139 -7.63 -6.09 -14.05
N SER A 140 -6.70 -5.15 -14.29
CA SER A 140 -5.68 -5.31 -15.32
C SER A 140 -4.62 -6.28 -14.81
N PHE A 141 -4.89 -7.58 -14.93
CA PHE A 141 -3.81 -8.56 -14.98
C PHE A 141 -2.93 -8.15 -16.16
N ILE A 142 -1.71 -7.65 -15.94
CA ILE A 142 -0.76 -7.34 -17.01
C ILE A 142 -0.08 -8.68 -17.35
N PRO A 143 -0.59 -9.47 -18.32
CA PRO A 143 0.01 -10.74 -18.64
C PRO A 143 1.28 -10.46 -19.46
N GLY A 144 2.33 -11.22 -19.18
CA GLY A 144 3.69 -10.96 -19.65
C GLY A 144 3.85 -10.41 -21.07
N LYS A 145 4.53 -9.26 -21.17
CA LYS A 145 5.52 -8.95 -22.22
C LYS A 145 6.82 -8.43 -21.62
N VAL A 146 7.32 -9.09 -20.59
CA VAL A 146 8.77 -9.16 -20.33
C VAL A 146 9.06 -10.59 -19.90
N ALA A 147 9.62 -11.37 -20.82
CA ALA A 147 10.07 -12.71 -20.52
C ALA A 147 11.03 -12.71 -19.31
N SER A 148 10.81 -13.69 -18.42
CA SER A 148 11.73 -14.23 -17.40
C SER A 148 11.95 -13.56 -16.01
N ALA A 149 11.56 -12.31 -15.72
CA ALA A 149 11.95 -11.70 -14.43
C ALA A 149 10.87 -11.09 -13.51
N PHE A 150 9.71 -10.64 -14.00
CA PHE A 150 8.76 -9.89 -13.15
C PHE A 150 7.31 -10.25 -13.46
N SER A 151 6.75 -11.23 -12.76
CA SER A 151 5.29 -11.38 -12.69
C SER A 151 4.79 -10.47 -11.56
N PHE A 152 4.11 -9.37 -11.91
CA PHE A 152 3.56 -8.40 -10.98
C PHE A 152 2.06 -8.30 -11.22
N CYS A 153 1.25 -8.66 -10.23
CA CYS A 153 -0.19 -8.46 -10.31
C CYS A 153 -0.55 -7.19 -9.55
N ALA A 154 -1.20 -6.26 -10.25
CA ALA A 154 -1.83 -5.08 -9.66
C ALA A 154 -3.33 -5.10 -9.98
N ALA A 155 -4.15 -5.35 -8.96
CA ALA A 155 -5.60 -5.26 -9.05
C ALA A 155 -6.05 -3.94 -8.44
N VAL A 156 -6.92 -3.20 -9.13
CA VAL A 156 -7.56 -1.99 -8.63
C VAL A 156 -9.05 -2.25 -8.46
N HIS A 157 -9.58 -2.10 -7.24
CA HIS A 157 -11.01 -2.33 -6.97
C HIS A 157 -11.64 -1.12 -6.26
N PRO A 158 -12.82 -0.63 -6.70
CA PRO A 158 -13.59 0.33 -5.92
C PRO A 158 -14.18 -0.35 -4.68
N ALA A 159 -14.08 0.28 -3.51
CA ALA A 159 -14.75 -0.18 -2.28
C ALA A 159 -16.27 -0.21 -2.40
#